data_AF-A0AAD6QWS9-F1
#
_entry.id   AF-A0AAD6QWS9-F1
#
_cell.length_a   1.000
_cell.length_b   1.000
_cell.length_c   1.000
_cell.angle_alpha   90.00
_cell.angle_beta   90.00
_cell.angle_gamma   90.00
#
_symmetry.space_group_name_H-M   'P 1'
#
loop_
_entity.id
_entity.type
_entity.pdbx_description
1 polymer ?
#
loop_
_entity_poly.entity_id
_entity_poly.type
_entity_poly.pdbx_seq_one_letter_code
_entity_poly.pdbx_strand_id
1 'polypeptide(L)'
;MAEAFNVPRETVRRMRQDSNRGLIVKCREDMRIMSPDQEEEEQSESSPRNGWEETFCNMKIKQNIELQGEADVYTKQGGRINIANQQKLPILQFIDMSAERGHLIPNALYSPHWSMTDNRVVYALRGELNAQVVDERGNTIMNERVRQGDMFVIPQFYATLMRAGSNGFEWVSFKSSSQPMKSPMAGSISVMRAMPIDVISNAYQISPREAEQLKMNRDPQTMLLSPARTSS
;
A
#
# COMPACT_ATOMS: atom_id res chain seq x y z
N MET A 1 -32.41 28.63 8.27
CA MET A 1 -31.33 28.09 9.13
C MET A 1 -31.61 28.32 10.62
N ALA A 2 -31.75 29.56 11.10
CA ALA A 2 -32.04 29.82 12.53
C ALA A 2 -33.37 29.18 12.98
N GLU A 3 -34.42 29.31 12.18
CA GLU A 3 -35.70 28.65 12.39
C GLU A 3 -35.61 27.12 12.31
N ALA A 4 -34.92 26.59 11.29
CA ALA A 4 -34.71 25.15 11.11
C ALA A 4 -33.98 24.48 12.28
N PHE A 5 -33.02 25.17 12.89
CA PHE A 5 -32.31 24.69 14.09
C PHE A 5 -32.98 25.12 15.40
N ASN A 6 -34.06 25.91 15.35
CA ASN A 6 -34.72 26.52 16.50
C ASN A 6 -33.75 27.25 17.46
N VAL A 7 -32.88 28.11 16.91
CA VAL A 7 -31.86 28.87 17.67
C VAL A 7 -31.90 30.36 17.35
N PRO A 8 -31.34 31.23 18.22
CA PRO A 8 -31.18 32.65 17.94
C PRO A 8 -30.39 32.90 16.65
N ARG A 9 -30.76 33.95 15.90
CA ARG A 9 -30.08 34.35 14.65
C ARG A 9 -28.59 34.58 14.84
N GLU A 10 -28.17 35.08 16.00
CA GLU A 10 -26.75 35.32 16.32
C GLU A 10 -25.92 34.02 16.37
N THR A 11 -26.51 32.90 16.80
CA THR A 11 -25.82 31.61 16.79
C THR A 11 -25.52 31.16 15.36
N VAL A 12 -26.49 31.33 14.45
CA VAL A 12 -26.28 31.05 13.02
C VAL A 12 -25.28 32.04 12.42
N ARG A 13 -25.28 33.31 12.85
CA ARG A 13 -24.28 34.29 12.40
C ARG A 13 -22.87 33.83 12.75
N ARG A 14 -22.66 33.34 13.98
CA ARG A 14 -21.37 32.77 14.43
C ARG A 14 -20.99 31.50 13.67
N MET A 15 -21.95 30.62 13.34
CA MET A 15 -21.69 29.41 12.53
C MET A 15 -21.21 29.74 11.11
N ARG A 16 -21.69 30.84 10.53
CA ARG A 16 -21.33 31.29 9.17
C ARG A 16 -20.13 32.23 9.12
N GLN A 17 -19.66 32.68 10.28
CA GLN A 17 -18.64 33.71 10.34
C GLN A 17 -17.31 33.11 9.90
N ASP A 18 -16.75 33.63 8.80
CA ASP A 18 -15.40 33.31 8.39
C ASP A 18 -14.43 33.75 9.49
N SER A 19 -13.72 32.77 10.03
CA SER A 19 -12.78 32.94 11.13
C SER A 19 -11.38 32.77 10.59
N ASN A 20 -10.49 33.73 10.86
CA ASN A 20 -9.08 33.70 10.45
C ASN A 20 -8.25 32.58 11.12
N ARG A 21 -8.89 31.66 11.86
CA ARG A 21 -8.27 30.53 12.56
C ARG A 21 -8.05 29.30 11.68
N GLY A 22 -8.57 29.29 10.45
CA GLY A 22 -8.46 28.13 9.54
C GLY A 22 -9.32 26.93 9.96
N LEU A 23 -9.10 25.78 9.31
CA LEU A 23 -9.89 24.54 9.51
C LEU A 23 -9.45 23.72 10.74
N ILE A 24 -8.21 23.86 11.18
CA ILE A 24 -7.67 23.18 12.37
C ILE A 24 -7.58 24.21 13.49
N VAL A 25 -8.41 24.05 14.53
CA VAL A 25 -8.49 25.00 15.65
C VAL A 25 -7.89 24.41 16.92
N LYS A 26 -7.10 25.22 17.63
CA LYS A 26 -6.55 24.83 18.94
C LYS A 26 -7.63 24.93 20.01
N CYS A 27 -7.92 23.81 20.68
CA CYS A 27 -8.70 23.82 21.91
C CYS A 27 -7.86 24.40 23.05
N ARG A 28 -8.41 25.34 23.82
CA ARG A 28 -7.72 25.95 24.97
C ARG A 28 -7.71 25.02 26.19
N GLU A 29 -8.76 24.20 26.30
CA GLU A 29 -8.93 23.17 27.31
C GLU A 29 -8.99 21.80 26.62
N ASP A 30 -8.81 20.73 27.40
CA ASP A 30 -8.88 19.37 26.88
C ASP A 30 -10.25 19.07 26.26
N MET A 31 -10.24 18.44 25.09
CA MET A 31 -11.46 18.07 24.39
C MET A 31 -12.17 16.95 25.16
N ARG A 32 -13.39 17.24 25.63
CA ARG A 32 -14.23 16.25 26.32
C ARG A 32 -15.07 15.51 25.29
N ILE A 33 -14.81 14.22 25.13
CA ILE A 33 -15.58 13.31 24.28
C ILE A 33 -16.00 12.12 25.15
N MET A 34 -17.17 11.55 24.90
CA MET A 34 -17.53 10.26 25.49
C MET A 34 -16.76 9.16 24.76
N SER A 35 -15.79 8.56 25.43
CA SER A 35 -15.07 7.37 24.96
C SER A 35 -15.21 6.26 26.01
N PRO A 36 -15.38 4.99 25.61
CA PRO A 36 -15.35 3.88 26.55
C PRO A 36 -14.00 3.83 27.28
N ASP A 37 -14.03 3.35 28.52
CA ASP A 37 -12.81 3.07 29.28
C ASP A 37 -12.12 1.84 28.65
N GLN A 38 -10.78 1.86 28.54
CA GLN A 38 -10.01 0.87 27.75
C GLN A 38 -10.24 -0.59 28.16
N GLU A 39 -10.73 -0.85 29.38
CA GLU A 39 -10.99 -2.21 29.89
C GLU A 39 -12.31 -2.82 29.37
N GLU A 40 -13.25 -2.02 28.86
CA GLU A 40 -14.56 -2.52 28.39
C GLU A 40 -14.53 -3.05 26.95
N GLU A 41 -13.54 -2.65 26.12
CA GLU A 41 -13.44 -3.07 24.71
C GLU A 41 -12.96 -4.53 24.55
N GLU A 42 -12.22 -5.10 25.52
CA GLU A 42 -11.71 -6.47 25.43
C GLU A 42 -12.72 -7.54 25.91
N GLN A 43 -13.82 -7.14 26.58
CA GLN A 43 -14.78 -8.09 27.19
C GLN A 43 -16.12 -8.21 26.44
N SER A 44 -16.37 -7.44 25.38
CA SER A 44 -17.62 -7.55 24.62
C SER A 44 -17.57 -8.68 23.58
N GLU A 45 -17.38 -9.93 24.02
CA GLU A 45 -17.67 -11.09 23.18
C GLU A 45 -19.19 -11.26 23.03
N SER A 46 -19.67 -10.90 21.83
CA SER A 46 -20.74 -11.57 21.08
C SER A 46 -22.00 -12.00 21.85
N SER A 47 -22.91 -11.05 22.12
CA SER A 47 -24.35 -11.36 22.05
C SER A 47 -24.79 -11.34 20.58
N PRO A 48 -25.54 -12.33 20.07
CA PRO A 48 -26.04 -12.32 18.70
C PRO A 48 -27.17 -11.31 18.60
N ARG A 49 -26.80 -10.05 18.38
CA ARG A 49 -27.72 -8.98 18.06
C ARG A 49 -27.40 -8.49 16.65
N ASN A 50 -28.44 -8.39 15.83
CA ASN A 50 -28.37 -8.21 14.37
C ASN A 50 -28.97 -6.86 13.96
N GLY A 51 -28.88 -5.84 14.82
CA GLY A 51 -29.41 -4.50 14.53
C GLY A 51 -28.58 -3.75 13.48
N TRP A 52 -29.16 -2.72 12.86
CA TRP A 52 -28.41 -1.84 11.94
C TRP A 52 -27.31 -1.06 12.67
N GLU A 53 -27.56 -0.75 13.94
CA GLU A 53 -26.65 -0.08 14.86
C GLU A 53 -25.37 -0.89 15.13
N GLU A 54 -25.47 -2.21 15.19
CA GLU A 54 -24.34 -3.12 15.47
C GLU A 54 -23.65 -3.64 14.20
N THR A 55 -24.29 -3.50 13.03
CA THR A 55 -23.76 -3.99 11.74
C THR A 55 -23.25 -2.86 10.87
N PHE A 56 -24.15 -2.05 10.29
CA PHE A 56 -23.80 -1.01 9.32
C PHE A 56 -23.23 0.25 10.00
N CYS A 57 -23.85 0.73 11.08
CA CYS A 57 -23.42 1.95 11.76
C CYS A 57 -22.09 1.79 12.50
N ASN A 58 -21.75 0.55 12.89
CA ASN A 58 -20.49 0.20 13.53
C ASN A 58 -19.49 -0.48 12.58
N MET A 59 -19.66 -0.28 11.26
CA MET A 59 -18.72 -0.84 10.28
C MET A 59 -17.30 -0.34 10.53
N LYS A 60 -16.33 -1.25 10.45
CA LYS A 60 -14.90 -0.92 10.61
C LYS A 60 -14.46 0.05 9.52
N ILE A 61 -13.98 1.24 9.92
CA ILE A 61 -13.50 2.30 9.02
C ILE A 61 -11.98 2.49 9.02
N LYS A 62 -11.26 1.79 9.91
CA LYS A 62 -9.80 1.89 10.05
C LYS A 62 -9.17 0.51 10.17
N GLN A 63 -7.97 0.37 9.62
CA GLN A 63 -7.12 -0.81 9.76
C GLN A 63 -5.68 -0.36 9.99
N ASN A 64 -5.01 -0.89 11.02
CA ASN A 64 -3.58 -0.69 11.19
C ASN A 64 -2.83 -1.62 10.21
N ILE A 65 -1.94 -1.06 9.41
CA ILE A 65 -1.11 -1.80 8.44
C ILE A 65 0.39 -1.69 8.75
N GLU A 66 0.75 -1.27 9.96
CA GLU A 66 2.14 -1.16 10.40
C GLU A 66 2.63 -2.40 11.15
N LEU A 67 1.71 -3.20 11.70
CA LEU A 67 1.99 -4.39 12.52
C LEU A 67 2.84 -5.42 11.76
N GLN A 68 4.01 -5.75 12.31
CA GLN A 68 4.96 -6.65 11.66
C GLN A 68 4.45 -8.10 11.56
N GLY A 69 3.70 -8.56 12.57
CA GLY A 69 3.13 -9.91 12.62
C GLY A 69 2.01 -10.17 11.61
N GLU A 70 1.47 -9.12 10.98
CA GLU A 70 0.38 -9.22 10.00
C GLU A 70 0.83 -9.00 8.55
N ALA A 71 2.13 -9.18 8.27
CA ALA A 71 2.68 -9.01 6.94
C ALA A 71 2.10 -10.06 5.97
N ASP A 72 1.54 -9.60 4.85
CA ASP A 72 1.01 -10.45 3.78
C ASP A 72 2.13 -11.06 2.94
N VAL A 73 3.22 -10.30 2.78
CA VAL A 73 4.44 -10.76 2.12
C VAL A 73 5.61 -10.46 3.02
N TYR A 74 6.42 -11.48 3.29
CA TYR A 74 7.62 -11.35 4.10
C TYR A 74 8.78 -12.12 3.46
N THR A 75 9.96 -11.50 3.47
CA THR A 75 11.21 -12.17 3.13
C THR A 75 12.28 -11.64 4.05
N LYS A 76 12.93 -12.52 4.82
CA LYS A 76 13.91 -12.14 5.87
C LYS A 76 14.97 -11.15 5.41
N GLN A 77 15.45 -11.29 4.17
CA GLN A 77 16.45 -10.42 3.56
C GLN A 77 15.89 -9.51 2.45
N GLY A 78 14.57 -9.39 2.33
CA GLY A 78 13.92 -8.53 1.34
C GLY A 78 13.12 -7.41 2.02
N GLY A 79 12.37 -7.75 3.06
CA GLY A 79 11.50 -6.83 3.75
C GLY A 79 10.12 -7.41 4.05
N ARG A 80 9.13 -6.53 4.16
CA ARG A 80 7.72 -6.88 4.38
C ARG A 80 6.77 -5.95 3.66
N ILE A 81 5.57 -6.46 3.37
CA ILE A 81 4.44 -5.69 2.86
C ILE A 81 3.17 -6.09 3.62
N ASN A 82 2.39 -5.09 4.00
CA ASN A 82 1.05 -5.22 4.56
C ASN A 82 0.06 -4.51 3.63
N ILE A 83 -1.05 -5.15 3.30
CA ILE A 83 -2.09 -4.66 2.39
C ILE A 83 -3.40 -4.53 3.15
N ALA A 84 -4.04 -3.37 3.07
CA ALA A 84 -5.45 -3.18 3.44
C ALA A 84 -6.29 -3.16 2.16
N ASN A 85 -7.11 -4.18 1.98
CA ASN A 85 -8.02 -4.37 0.85
C ASN A 85 -9.44 -4.66 1.38
N GLN A 86 -10.41 -4.93 0.50
CA GLN A 86 -11.78 -5.21 0.94
C GLN A 86 -11.94 -6.42 1.88
N GLN A 87 -10.97 -7.35 1.89
CA GLN A 87 -11.02 -8.51 2.79
C GLN A 87 -10.65 -8.13 4.23
N LYS A 88 -9.72 -7.19 4.42
CA LYS A 88 -9.31 -6.71 5.76
C LYS A 88 -10.13 -5.53 6.27
N LEU A 89 -10.68 -4.73 5.35
CA LEU A 89 -11.44 -3.53 5.67
C LEU A 89 -12.63 -3.41 4.69
N PRO A 90 -13.81 -3.98 5.01
CA PRO A 90 -14.94 -4.13 4.08
C PRO A 90 -15.42 -2.83 3.43
N ILE A 91 -15.31 -1.68 4.12
CA ILE A 91 -15.69 -0.39 3.53
C ILE A 91 -14.93 -0.07 2.23
N LEU A 92 -13.74 -0.64 2.05
CA LEU A 92 -12.93 -0.48 0.84
C LEU A 92 -13.59 -1.09 -0.41
N GLN A 93 -14.54 -2.01 -0.26
CA GLN A 93 -15.35 -2.50 -1.37
C GLN A 93 -16.23 -1.38 -1.97
N PHE A 94 -16.80 -0.51 -1.12
CA PHE A 94 -17.68 0.57 -1.58
C PHE A 94 -16.90 1.75 -2.16
N ILE A 95 -15.67 1.98 -1.68
CA ILE A 95 -14.79 3.07 -2.14
C ILE A 95 -14.00 2.64 -3.39
N ASP A 96 -13.89 1.35 -3.65
CA ASP A 96 -13.06 0.73 -4.69
C ASP A 96 -11.58 1.15 -4.61
N MET A 97 -11.03 1.08 -3.39
CA MET A 97 -9.65 1.47 -3.12
C MET A 97 -8.96 0.49 -2.19
N SER A 98 -7.62 0.47 -2.21
CA SER A 98 -6.82 -0.26 -1.25
C SER A 98 -5.55 0.51 -0.89
N ALA A 99 -4.90 0.07 0.17
CA ALA A 99 -3.64 0.64 0.61
C ALA A 99 -2.60 -0.45 0.86
N GLU A 100 -1.34 -0.09 0.72
CA GLU A 100 -0.20 -0.96 0.98
C GLU A 100 0.87 -0.20 1.75
N ARG A 101 1.35 -0.80 2.85
CA ARG A 101 2.50 -0.35 3.63
C ARG A 101 3.64 -1.31 3.38
N GLY A 102 4.76 -0.80 2.90
CA GLY A 102 5.94 -1.62 2.63
C GLY A 102 7.17 -1.14 3.36
N HIS A 103 8.06 -2.08 3.66
CA HIS A 103 9.37 -1.85 4.23
C HIS A 103 10.37 -2.75 3.53
N LEU A 104 11.31 -2.17 2.80
CA LEU A 104 12.46 -2.86 2.20
C LEU A 104 13.69 -2.68 3.11
N ILE A 105 14.41 -3.78 3.33
CA ILE A 105 15.70 -3.69 4.01
C ILE A 105 16.75 -3.04 3.09
N PRO A 106 17.92 -2.63 3.61
CA PRO A 106 18.99 -2.06 2.79
C PRO A 106 19.29 -2.87 1.53
N ASN A 107 19.34 -2.17 0.38
CA ASN A 107 19.66 -2.73 -0.93
C ASN A 107 18.70 -3.80 -1.47
N ALA A 108 17.60 -4.09 -0.77
CA ALA A 108 16.60 -5.03 -1.25
C ALA A 108 15.84 -4.47 -2.45
N LEU A 109 15.26 -5.38 -3.22
CA LEU A 109 14.50 -5.07 -4.43
C LEU A 109 13.03 -5.42 -4.21
N TYR A 110 12.15 -4.52 -4.61
CA TYR A 110 10.81 -4.92 -4.99
C TYR A 110 10.92 -5.52 -6.39
N SER A 111 10.57 -6.81 -6.54
CA SER A 111 10.59 -7.53 -7.81
C SER A 111 9.94 -6.69 -8.92
N PRO A 112 10.55 -6.63 -10.12
CA PRO A 112 9.94 -5.92 -11.22
C PRO A 112 8.53 -6.44 -11.47
N HIS A 113 7.56 -5.55 -11.57
CA HIS A 113 6.15 -5.93 -11.72
C HIS A 113 5.33 -4.82 -12.34
N TRP A 114 4.16 -5.19 -12.87
CA TRP A 114 3.11 -4.23 -13.22
C TRP A 114 1.83 -4.49 -12.42
N SER A 115 0.99 -3.46 -12.37
CA SER A 115 -0.37 -3.56 -11.83
C SER A 115 -1.35 -4.07 -12.88
N MET A 116 -2.21 -5.03 -12.54
CA MET A 116 -3.27 -5.49 -13.44
C MET A 116 -4.60 -4.79 -13.22
N THR A 117 -4.86 -4.25 -12.02
CA THR A 117 -6.19 -3.74 -11.64
C THR A 117 -6.20 -2.31 -11.12
N ASP A 118 -5.03 -1.70 -10.85
CA ASP A 118 -4.98 -0.41 -10.14
C ASP A 118 -3.89 0.55 -10.62
N ASN A 119 -4.17 1.85 -10.52
CA ASN A 119 -3.17 2.91 -10.49
C ASN A 119 -2.68 3.09 -9.04
N ARG A 120 -1.40 3.45 -8.86
CA ARG A 120 -0.80 3.59 -7.53
C ARG A 120 -0.28 4.99 -7.30
N VAL A 121 -0.61 5.55 -6.15
CA VAL A 121 0.06 6.73 -5.60
C VAL A 121 0.96 6.27 -4.48
N VAL A 122 2.25 6.50 -4.58
CA VAL A 122 3.26 6.08 -3.60
C VAL A 122 3.77 7.30 -2.86
N TYR A 123 3.78 7.24 -1.53
CA TYR A 123 4.35 8.26 -0.65
C TYR A 123 5.49 7.67 0.17
N ALA A 124 6.66 8.30 0.09
CA ALA A 124 7.86 7.87 0.77
C ALA A 124 7.86 8.32 2.24
N LEU A 125 7.84 7.36 3.16
CA LEU A 125 7.79 7.61 4.59
C LEU A 125 9.19 7.79 5.17
N ARG A 126 10.15 6.92 4.82
CA ARG A 126 11.53 6.93 5.32
C ARG A 126 12.49 6.31 4.32
N GLY A 127 13.76 6.71 4.43
CA GLY A 127 14.83 6.14 3.63
C GLY A 127 14.83 6.63 2.19
N GLU A 128 15.31 5.78 1.30
CA GLU A 128 15.51 6.13 -0.10
C GLU A 128 15.22 4.96 -1.03
N LEU A 129 14.67 5.28 -2.20
CA LEU A 129 14.39 4.32 -3.25
C LEU A 129 14.89 4.82 -4.60
N ASN A 130 15.61 3.98 -5.34
CA ASN A 130 15.77 4.18 -6.78
C ASN A 130 14.60 3.50 -7.48
N ALA A 131 13.74 4.30 -8.11
CA ALA A 131 12.52 3.86 -8.76
C ALA A 131 12.60 4.07 -10.28
N GLN A 132 12.30 3.01 -11.02
CA GLN A 132 12.12 3.04 -12.46
C GLN A 132 10.69 2.68 -12.82
N VAL A 133 10.11 3.44 -13.76
CA VAL A 133 8.78 3.19 -14.30
C VAL A 133 8.88 3.19 -15.82
N VAL A 134 8.37 2.14 -16.44
CA VAL A 134 8.44 1.89 -17.88
C VAL A 134 7.02 1.78 -18.43
N ASP A 135 6.75 2.51 -19.52
CA ASP A 135 5.46 2.54 -20.20
C ASP A 135 5.23 1.29 -21.07
N GLU A 136 4.06 1.21 -21.71
CA GLU A 136 3.67 0.08 -22.56
C GLU A 136 4.51 -0.06 -23.83
N ARG A 137 5.28 0.97 -24.20
CA ARG A 137 6.17 1.00 -25.37
C ARG A 137 7.61 0.66 -25.01
N GLY A 138 7.91 0.47 -23.74
CA GLY A 138 9.27 0.23 -23.24
C GLY A 138 10.07 1.50 -22.96
N ASN A 139 9.45 2.69 -22.99
CA ASN A 139 10.14 3.92 -22.62
C ASN A 139 10.21 4.05 -21.11
N THR A 140 11.38 4.42 -20.60
CA THR A 140 11.55 4.75 -19.18
C THR A 140 11.02 6.15 -18.93
N ILE A 141 9.81 6.26 -18.37
CA ILE A 141 9.16 7.54 -18.06
C ILE A 141 9.59 8.12 -16.71
N MET A 142 10.20 7.30 -15.85
CA MET A 142 10.77 7.70 -14.58
C MET A 142 11.99 6.84 -14.28
N ASN A 143 13.08 7.47 -13.85
CA ASN A 143 14.29 6.81 -13.34
C ASN A 143 14.91 7.72 -12.28
N GLU A 144 14.34 7.71 -11.09
CA GLU A 144 14.57 8.75 -10.08
C GLU A 144 14.93 8.18 -8.71
N ARG A 145 15.66 8.98 -7.95
CA ARG A 145 15.97 8.72 -6.55
C ARG A 145 14.93 9.40 -5.67
N VAL A 146 13.97 8.62 -5.19
CA VAL A 146 12.87 9.03 -4.31
C VAL A 146 13.35 9.04 -2.86
N ARG A 147 13.04 10.11 -2.11
CA ARG A 147 13.41 10.32 -0.70
C ARG A 147 12.17 10.54 0.16
N GLN A 148 12.35 10.49 1.47
CA GLN A 148 11.29 10.80 2.43
C GLN A 148 10.57 12.13 2.09
N GLY A 149 9.23 12.08 2.07
CA GLY A 149 8.37 13.20 1.72
C GLY A 149 7.97 13.27 0.25
N ASP A 150 8.68 12.56 -0.63
CA ASP A 150 8.34 12.52 -2.05
C ASP A 150 7.08 11.67 -2.31
N MET A 151 6.37 12.04 -3.37
CA MET A 151 5.20 11.31 -3.86
C MET A 151 5.29 11.12 -5.38
N PHE A 152 4.93 9.94 -5.87
CA PHE A 152 4.88 9.66 -7.30
C PHE A 152 3.74 8.70 -7.64
N VAL A 153 3.38 8.65 -8.93
CA VAL A 153 2.28 7.83 -9.45
C VAL A 153 2.83 6.75 -10.37
N ILE A 154 2.28 5.55 -10.26
CA ILE A 154 2.51 4.43 -11.16
C ILE A 154 1.17 4.12 -11.84
N PRO A 155 1.02 4.44 -13.13
CA PRO A 155 -0.17 4.06 -13.86
C PRO A 155 -0.34 2.53 -13.94
N GLN A 156 -1.59 2.08 -14.10
CA GLN A 156 -1.90 0.67 -14.35
C GLN A 156 -1.15 0.15 -15.58
N PHE A 157 -0.72 -1.10 -15.56
CA PHE A 157 0.11 -1.77 -16.58
C PHE A 157 1.53 -1.26 -16.80
N TYR A 158 1.95 -0.17 -16.14
CA TYR A 158 3.33 0.30 -16.25
C TYR A 158 4.23 -0.60 -15.41
N ALA A 159 5.33 -1.05 -16.00
CA ALA A 159 6.29 -1.91 -15.32
C ALA A 159 7.14 -1.06 -14.38
N THR A 160 7.36 -1.55 -13.17
CA THR A 160 8.12 -0.85 -12.13
C THR A 160 9.24 -1.69 -11.59
N LEU A 161 10.36 -1.05 -11.30
CA LEU A 161 11.49 -1.64 -10.60
C LEU A 161 11.89 -0.70 -9.47
N MET A 162 12.02 -1.23 -8.26
CA MET A 162 12.31 -0.43 -7.08
C MET A 162 13.43 -1.08 -6.28
N ARG A 163 14.51 -0.32 -6.05
CA ARG A 163 15.63 -0.75 -5.20
C ARG A 163 15.79 0.20 -4.03
N ALA A 164 15.75 -0.35 -2.82
CA ALA A 164 16.04 0.42 -1.61
C ALA A 164 17.51 0.86 -1.58
N GLY A 165 17.75 2.06 -1.04
CA GLY A 165 19.09 2.56 -0.75
C GLY A 165 19.76 1.82 0.41
N SER A 166 20.91 2.34 0.85
CA SER A 166 21.71 1.75 1.93
C SER A 166 21.03 1.76 3.30
N ASN A 167 20.03 2.62 3.49
CA ASN A 167 19.30 2.77 4.75
C ASN A 167 17.93 2.08 4.73
N GLY A 168 17.64 1.28 3.70
CA GLY A 168 16.31 0.72 3.47
C GLY A 168 15.32 1.76 2.94
N PHE A 169 14.06 1.34 2.81
CA PHE A 169 12.99 2.20 2.31
C PHE A 169 11.64 1.82 2.91
N GLU A 170 10.87 2.81 3.30
CA GLU A 170 9.52 2.66 3.83
C GLU A 170 8.55 3.54 3.06
N TRP A 171 7.42 2.97 2.65
CA TRP A 171 6.39 3.69 1.91
C TRP A 171 4.99 3.28 2.32
N VAL A 172 4.05 4.17 2.07
CA VAL A 172 2.63 3.85 1.94
C VAL A 172 2.22 4.10 0.50
N SER A 173 1.34 3.26 -0.04
CA SER A 173 0.74 3.49 -1.35
C SER A 173 -0.76 3.29 -1.32
N PHE A 174 -1.47 4.12 -2.08
CA PHE A 174 -2.91 4.04 -2.29
C PHE A 174 -3.17 3.55 -3.71
N LYS A 175 -4.18 2.71 -3.86
CA LYS A 175 -4.47 1.99 -5.10
C LYS A 175 -5.92 2.18 -5.47
N SER A 176 -6.19 2.44 -6.74
CA SER A 176 -7.53 2.66 -7.29
C SER A 176 -8.28 1.33 -7.57
N SER A 177 -8.19 0.37 -6.65
CA SER A 177 -8.97 -0.87 -6.69
C SER A 177 -9.06 -1.47 -5.29
N SER A 178 -10.22 -2.02 -4.93
CA SER A 178 -10.42 -2.73 -3.66
C SER A 178 -9.72 -4.09 -3.59
N GLN A 179 -9.32 -4.66 -4.74
CA GLN A 179 -8.62 -5.94 -4.87
C GLN A 179 -7.40 -5.78 -5.81
N PRO A 180 -6.30 -5.21 -5.29
CA PRO A 180 -5.14 -4.90 -6.11
C PRO A 180 -4.41 -6.18 -6.52
N MET A 181 -4.17 -6.35 -7.82
CA MET A 181 -3.43 -7.48 -8.37
C MET A 181 -2.15 -7.03 -9.08
N LYS A 182 -1.07 -7.78 -8.84
CA LYS A 182 0.27 -7.52 -9.38
C LYS A 182 0.76 -8.75 -10.15
N SER A 183 1.51 -8.51 -11.21
CA SER A 183 2.21 -9.56 -11.97
C SER A 183 3.71 -9.37 -11.87
N PRO A 184 4.42 -10.16 -11.05
CA PRO A 184 5.87 -10.08 -10.95
C PRO A 184 6.57 -10.70 -12.15
N MET A 185 7.73 -10.15 -12.49
CA MET A 185 8.62 -10.61 -13.54
C MET A 185 9.75 -11.50 -13.03
N ALA A 186 10.15 -11.35 -11.76
CA ALA A 186 11.16 -12.20 -11.13
C ALA A 186 10.66 -12.81 -9.82
N GLY A 187 11.21 -13.97 -9.45
CA GLY A 187 10.83 -14.71 -8.25
C GLY A 187 9.92 -15.92 -8.53
N SER A 188 9.60 -16.65 -7.46
CA SER A 188 8.92 -17.95 -7.49
C SER A 188 7.45 -17.90 -7.93
N ILE A 189 6.86 -16.71 -8.05
CA ILE A 189 5.49 -16.49 -8.55
C ILE A 189 5.45 -15.63 -9.82
N SER A 190 6.59 -15.49 -10.50
CA SER A 190 6.73 -14.62 -11.66
C SER A 190 6.17 -15.19 -12.96
N VAL A 191 5.86 -14.29 -13.90
CA VAL A 191 5.49 -14.66 -15.28
C VAL A 191 6.59 -15.47 -15.97
N MET A 192 7.87 -15.19 -15.67
CA MET A 192 8.99 -15.96 -16.22
C MET A 192 8.94 -17.41 -15.73
N ARG A 193 8.62 -17.64 -14.45
CA ARG A 193 8.47 -19.00 -13.92
C ARG A 193 7.31 -19.76 -14.60
N ALA A 194 6.21 -19.06 -14.91
CA ALA A 194 5.03 -19.65 -15.53
C ALA A 194 5.24 -20.04 -17.01
N MET A 195 6.15 -19.37 -17.73
CA MET A 195 6.39 -19.66 -19.15
C MET A 195 7.20 -20.95 -19.36
N PRO A 196 6.89 -21.77 -20.39
CA PRO A 196 7.73 -22.91 -20.78
C PRO A 196 9.15 -22.48 -21.11
N ILE A 197 10.14 -23.35 -20.83
CA ILE A 197 11.56 -23.07 -21.11
C ILE A 197 11.76 -22.75 -22.58
N ASP A 198 11.11 -23.48 -23.48
CA ASP A 198 11.25 -23.27 -24.93
C ASP A 198 10.74 -21.89 -25.36
N VAL A 199 9.66 -21.39 -24.76
CA VAL A 199 9.14 -20.05 -25.06
C VAL A 199 10.17 -18.98 -24.70
N ILE A 200 10.77 -19.08 -23.50
CA ILE A 200 11.80 -18.13 -23.06
C ILE A 200 13.05 -18.25 -23.92
N SER A 201 13.50 -19.48 -24.19
CA SER A 201 14.72 -19.75 -24.96
C SER A 201 14.61 -19.17 -26.37
N ASN A 202 13.47 -19.38 -27.04
CA ASN A 202 13.23 -18.84 -28.38
C ASN A 202 13.00 -17.32 -28.37
N ALA A 203 12.23 -16.80 -27.42
CA ALA A 203 11.91 -15.35 -27.36
C ALA A 203 13.14 -14.49 -27.08
N TYR A 204 14.02 -14.94 -26.18
CA TYR A 204 15.22 -14.21 -25.80
C TYR A 204 16.49 -14.68 -26.51
N GLN A 205 16.38 -15.71 -27.37
CA GLN A 205 17.53 -16.32 -28.07
C GLN A 205 18.64 -16.78 -27.11
N ILE A 206 18.24 -17.44 -26.03
CA ILE A 206 19.15 -17.96 -24.99
C ILE A 206 19.08 -19.49 -24.91
N SER A 207 20.08 -20.10 -24.30
CA SER A 207 20.08 -21.55 -24.09
C SER A 207 18.99 -21.98 -23.08
N PRO A 208 18.49 -23.23 -23.16
CA PRO A 208 17.55 -23.77 -22.17
C PRO A 208 18.06 -23.67 -20.73
N ARG A 209 19.38 -23.79 -20.53
CA ARG A 209 20.04 -23.64 -19.22
C ARG A 209 19.95 -22.21 -18.70
N GLU A 210 20.18 -21.21 -19.54
CA GLU A 210 20.03 -19.79 -19.15
C GLU A 210 18.57 -19.44 -18.88
N ALA A 211 17.64 -19.97 -19.68
CA ALA A 211 16.21 -19.83 -19.44
C ALA A 211 15.81 -20.45 -18.09
N GLU A 212 16.30 -21.65 -17.77
CA GLU A 212 16.08 -22.28 -16.47
C GLU A 212 16.66 -21.44 -15.32
N GLN A 213 17.89 -20.92 -15.46
CA GLN A 213 18.49 -20.02 -14.46
C GLN A 213 17.64 -18.76 -14.25
N LEU A 214 17.14 -18.16 -15.32
CA LEU A 214 16.28 -16.99 -15.23
C LEU A 214 14.97 -17.28 -14.47
N LYS A 215 14.43 -18.51 -14.59
CA LYS A 215 13.25 -18.95 -13.83
C LYS A 215 13.54 -19.25 -12.36
N MET A 216 14.73 -19.77 -12.05
CA MET A 216 15.01 -20.43 -10.76
C MET A 216 15.96 -19.67 -9.84
N ASN A 217 16.80 -18.75 -10.34
CA ASN A 217 17.87 -18.10 -9.55
C ASN A 217 17.40 -17.27 -8.35
N ARG A 218 16.11 -16.93 -8.29
CA ARG A 218 15.50 -16.17 -7.20
C ARG A 218 14.66 -17.02 -6.25
N ASP A 219 14.56 -18.33 -6.46
CA ASP A 219 13.81 -19.19 -5.55
C ASP A 219 14.43 -19.22 -4.14
N PRO A 220 13.61 -19.30 -3.08
CA PRO A 220 12.14 -19.30 -3.08
C PRO A 220 11.51 -17.90 -2.99
N GLN A 221 12.26 -16.83 -3.22
CA GLN A 221 11.80 -15.44 -3.04
C GLN A 221 10.67 -15.08 -4.01
N THR A 222 9.65 -14.38 -3.52
CA THR A 222 8.46 -13.99 -4.29
C THR A 222 8.59 -12.55 -4.80
N MET A 223 7.91 -11.60 -4.14
CA MET A 223 7.85 -10.19 -4.51
C MET A 223 9.01 -9.37 -3.95
N LEU A 224 9.57 -9.77 -2.80
CA LEU A 224 10.64 -9.05 -2.12
C LEU A 224 11.93 -9.83 -2.28
N LEU A 225 12.88 -9.27 -2.99
CA LEU A 225 14.11 -9.95 -3.37
C LEU A 225 15.26 -9.44 -2.52
N SER A 226 16.09 -10.37 -2.02
CA SER A 226 17.28 -9.98 -1.29
C SER A 226 18.30 -9.29 -2.18
N PRO A 227 19.17 -8.44 -1.60
CA PRO A 227 20.31 -7.90 -2.32
C PRO A 227 21.09 -9.03 -3.01
N ALA A 228 21.51 -8.80 -4.25
CA ALA A 228 22.42 -9.73 -4.90
C ALA A 228 23.73 -9.78 -4.09
N ARG A 229 24.27 -10.97 -3.87
CA ARG A 229 25.64 -11.10 -3.37
C ARG A 229 26.56 -10.53 -4.43
N THR A 230 27.13 -9.35 -4.20
CA THR A 230 28.31 -8.92 -4.95
C THR A 230 29.43 -9.84 -4.52
N SER A 231 29.84 -10.78 -5.39
CA SER A 231 31.14 -11.40 -5.26
C SER A 231 32.16 -10.26 -5.27
N SER A 232 32.79 -10.03 -4.13
CA SER A 232 33.95 -9.17 -4.02
C SER A 232 35.15 -9.90 -4.60
#